data_AF-A0A7S1QYG4-F1
#
_entry.id   AF-A0A7S1QYG4-F1
#
_cell.length_a   1.000
_cell.length_b   1.000
_cell.length_c   1.000
_cell.angle_alpha   90.00
_cell.angle_beta   90.00
_cell.angle_gamma   90.00
#
_symmetry.space_group_name_H-M   'P 1'
#
loop_
_entity.id
_entity.type
_entity.pdbx_description
1 polymer ?
#
loop_
_entity_poly.entity_id
_entity_poly.type
_entity_poly.pdbx_seq_one_letter_code
_entity_poly.pdbx_strand_id
1 'polypeptide(L)'
;QSAKVCTALGDYLGVKIHRCLGGKSVKEGVKALRAGVHIVSGTPGRVLSMIQQKHLPVKRIKMVVIDEADEMFTKGFKEQVYSVHRNLPPKVQIVLISATMPEEVLELTKDLLKSPFRLLVKREEISLEKIRQFYVNVEQDKWKFDTLCDLYDSMTITQAVIFCNNKKKVDWLAQKMRAANFPIASIHGDMPQKDRDTIMEDFRAGRSRQLIATDLIGRGLDVSQVSLVINYDVPTSKEFYIHRT
;
A
#
# COMPACT_ATOMS: atom_id res chain seq x y z
N GLN A 1 -7.26 -1.27 3.06
CA GLN A 1 -8.32 -0.35 2.62
C GLN A 1 -9.52 -1.12 2.07
N SER A 2 -9.30 -2.07 1.15
CA SER A 2 -10.34 -2.86 0.46
C SER A 2 -11.41 -3.45 1.39
N ALA A 3 -11.03 -4.09 2.50
CA ALA A 3 -12.00 -4.61 3.46
C ALA A 3 -12.95 -3.56 4.06
N LYS A 4 -12.47 -2.33 4.32
CA LYS A 4 -13.32 -1.24 4.82
C LYS A 4 -14.35 -0.81 3.77
N VAL A 5 -13.89 -0.64 2.52
CA VAL A 5 -14.75 -0.28 1.38
C VAL A 5 -15.81 -1.36 1.13
N CYS A 6 -15.41 -2.64 1.10
CA CYS A 6 -16.36 -3.74 0.96
C CYS A 6 -17.38 -3.76 2.11
N THR A 7 -16.98 -3.41 3.33
CA THR A 7 -17.90 -3.36 4.48
C THR A 7 -18.91 -2.25 4.31
N ALA A 8 -18.46 -1.05 3.92
CA ALA A 8 -19.34 0.09 3.67
C ALA A 8 -20.34 -0.17 2.53
N LEU A 9 -19.88 -0.78 1.42
CA LEU A 9 -20.76 -1.14 0.30
C LEU A 9 -21.70 -2.31 0.64
N GLY A 10 -21.30 -3.18 1.57
CA GLY A 10 -22.04 -4.38 1.97
C GLY A 10 -22.92 -4.21 3.21
N ASP A 11 -23.04 -3.00 3.74
CA ASP A 11 -23.66 -2.72 5.06
C ASP A 11 -25.11 -3.23 5.12
N TYR A 12 -25.88 -3.00 4.07
CA TYR A 12 -27.27 -3.45 3.94
C TYR A 12 -27.44 -4.87 3.38
N LEU A 13 -26.35 -5.56 3.08
CA LEU A 13 -26.35 -6.89 2.44
C LEU A 13 -25.97 -8.01 3.40
N GLY A 14 -25.59 -7.69 4.65
CA GLY A 14 -25.14 -8.68 5.64
C GLY A 14 -23.84 -9.39 5.26
N VAL A 15 -23.00 -8.75 4.43
CA VAL A 15 -21.77 -9.35 3.91
C VAL A 15 -20.68 -9.35 4.98
N LYS A 16 -20.43 -10.54 5.55
CA LYS A 16 -19.28 -10.81 6.42
C LYS A 16 -17.93 -10.77 5.67
N ILE A 17 -17.02 -9.90 6.09
CA ILE A 17 -15.69 -9.71 5.51
C ILE A 17 -14.62 -9.94 6.57
N HIS A 18 -13.53 -10.63 6.22
CA HIS A 18 -12.40 -10.84 7.11
C HIS A 18 -11.07 -10.33 6.53
N ARG A 19 -10.22 -9.76 7.40
CA ARG A 19 -8.93 -9.18 7.07
C ARG A 19 -7.79 -10.14 7.42
N CYS A 20 -7.23 -10.81 6.43
CA CYS A 20 -6.07 -11.72 6.57
C CYS A 20 -4.75 -10.96 6.40
N LEU A 21 -4.31 -10.24 7.44
CA LEU A 21 -3.06 -9.46 7.40
C LEU A 21 -1.97 -10.06 8.30
N GLY A 22 -0.71 -9.95 7.87
CA GLY A 22 0.45 -10.21 8.72
C GLY A 22 0.45 -9.33 9.98
N GLY A 23 1.07 -9.81 11.06
CA GLY A 23 1.11 -9.07 12.35
C GLY A 23 -0.17 -9.10 13.19
N LYS A 24 -1.28 -9.68 12.70
CA LYS A 24 -2.51 -9.91 13.48
C LYS A 24 -2.58 -11.34 14.05
N SER A 25 -3.36 -11.51 15.13
CA SER A 25 -3.55 -12.79 15.81
C SER A 25 -4.09 -13.86 14.86
N VAL A 26 -3.35 -14.96 14.73
CA VAL A 26 -3.76 -16.13 13.92
C VAL A 26 -5.01 -16.76 14.53
N LYS A 27 -5.06 -16.88 15.86
CA LYS A 27 -6.18 -17.51 16.59
C LYS A 27 -7.52 -16.79 16.32
N GLU A 28 -7.51 -15.46 16.32
CA GLU A 28 -8.69 -14.66 15.99
C GLU A 28 -9.09 -14.82 14.53
N GLY A 29 -8.11 -14.84 13.61
CA GLY A 29 -8.34 -15.11 12.20
C GLY A 29 -9.02 -16.46 11.96
N VAL A 30 -8.51 -17.52 12.58
CA VAL A 30 -9.10 -18.87 12.50
C VAL A 30 -10.53 -18.88 13.06
N LYS A 31 -10.78 -18.22 14.19
CA LYS A 31 -12.13 -18.11 14.76
C LYS A 31 -13.09 -17.42 13.80
N ALA A 32 -12.68 -16.32 13.19
CA ALA A 32 -13.49 -15.58 12.22
C ALA A 32 -13.77 -16.41 10.95
N LEU A 33 -12.75 -17.08 10.40
CA LEU A 33 -12.93 -17.95 9.24
C LEU A 33 -13.86 -19.13 9.52
N ARG A 34 -13.77 -19.74 10.71
CA ARG A 34 -14.69 -20.82 11.14
C ARG A 34 -16.12 -20.35 11.33
N ALA A 35 -16.35 -19.11 11.73
CA ALA A 35 -17.69 -18.53 11.84
C ALA A 35 -18.38 -18.30 10.48
N GLY A 36 -17.63 -18.45 9.38
CA GLY A 36 -18.12 -18.27 8.02
C GLY A 36 -18.01 -16.81 7.57
N VAL A 37 -17.30 -16.60 6.46
CA VAL A 37 -17.06 -15.29 5.84
C VAL A 37 -17.35 -15.37 4.34
N HIS A 38 -17.83 -14.28 3.76
CA HIS A 38 -18.12 -14.22 2.33
C HIS A 38 -16.92 -13.68 1.54
N ILE A 39 -16.17 -12.74 2.13
CA ILE A 39 -15.00 -12.10 1.50
C ILE A 39 -13.81 -12.17 2.44
N VAL A 40 -12.65 -12.53 1.89
CA VAL A 40 -11.36 -12.44 2.58
C VAL A 40 -10.47 -11.45 1.82
N SER A 41 -10.01 -10.42 2.51
CA SER A 41 -9.05 -9.43 1.99
C SER A 41 -7.76 -9.53 2.81
N GLY A 42 -6.62 -9.71 2.17
CA GLY A 42 -5.39 -9.99 2.89
C GLY A 42 -4.13 -9.92 2.04
N THR A 43 -2.97 -9.99 2.69
CA THR A 43 -1.67 -10.06 2.01
C THR A 43 -1.36 -11.49 1.57
N PRO A 44 -0.68 -11.71 0.44
CA PRO A 44 -0.46 -13.05 -0.12
C PRO A 44 0.11 -14.05 0.89
N GLY A 45 1.14 -13.67 1.64
CA GLY A 45 1.78 -14.57 2.61
C GLY A 45 0.85 -15.03 3.74
N ARG A 46 0.01 -14.13 4.27
CA ARG A 46 -0.94 -14.50 5.34
C ARG A 46 -2.09 -15.34 4.79
N VAL A 47 -2.59 -15.01 3.60
CA VAL A 47 -3.64 -15.80 2.93
C VAL A 47 -3.13 -17.20 2.62
N LEU A 48 -1.94 -17.33 2.03
CA LEU A 48 -1.30 -18.62 1.73
C LEU A 48 -1.14 -19.48 2.99
N SER A 49 -0.65 -18.90 4.08
CA SER A 49 -0.52 -19.59 5.37
C SER A 49 -1.86 -20.14 5.87
N MET A 50 -2.95 -19.36 5.78
CA MET A 50 -4.29 -19.81 6.19
C MET A 50 -4.84 -20.92 5.29
N ILE A 51 -4.51 -20.93 4.00
CA ILE A 51 -4.88 -21.99 3.07
C ILE A 51 -4.11 -23.27 3.39
N GLN A 52 -2.78 -23.20 3.52
CA GLN A 52 -1.91 -24.35 3.79
C GLN A 52 -2.24 -25.03 5.13
N GLN A 53 -2.59 -24.24 6.14
CA GLN A 53 -3.02 -24.75 7.46
C GLN A 53 -4.49 -25.22 7.46
N LYS A 54 -5.16 -25.23 6.32
CA LYS A 54 -6.57 -25.65 6.14
C LYS A 54 -7.57 -24.83 6.98
N HIS A 55 -7.21 -23.60 7.33
CA HIS A 55 -8.09 -22.67 8.04
C HIS A 55 -8.99 -21.88 7.09
N LEU A 56 -8.53 -21.62 5.86
CA LEU A 56 -9.31 -21.00 4.79
C LEU A 56 -9.78 -22.06 3.78
N PRO A 57 -11.08 -22.43 3.76
CA PRO A 57 -11.61 -23.37 2.78
C PRO A 57 -11.71 -22.75 1.39
N VAL A 58 -10.91 -23.25 0.44
CA VAL A 58 -10.81 -22.72 -0.93
C VAL A 58 -11.84 -23.28 -1.92
N LYS A 59 -12.49 -24.42 -1.58
CA LYS A 59 -13.38 -25.15 -2.51
C LYS A 59 -14.57 -24.35 -3.04
N ARG A 60 -15.05 -23.35 -2.28
CA ARG A 60 -16.21 -22.52 -2.63
C ARG A 60 -15.82 -21.17 -3.23
N ILE A 61 -14.52 -20.89 -3.38
CA ILE A 61 -14.05 -19.61 -3.95
C ILE A 61 -14.40 -19.58 -5.43
N LYS A 62 -15.16 -18.55 -5.82
CA LYS A 62 -15.58 -18.31 -7.22
C LYS A 62 -14.78 -17.20 -7.89
N MET A 63 -14.20 -16.29 -7.11
CA MET A 63 -13.50 -15.12 -7.61
C MET A 63 -12.28 -14.80 -6.75
N VAL A 64 -11.20 -14.39 -7.40
CA VAL A 64 -9.97 -13.89 -6.79
C VAL A 64 -9.63 -12.57 -7.45
N VAL A 65 -9.38 -11.55 -6.63
CA VAL A 65 -8.97 -10.22 -7.09
C VAL A 65 -7.53 -9.99 -6.65
N ILE A 66 -6.65 -9.71 -7.60
CA ILE A 66 -5.27 -9.30 -7.39
C ILE A 66 -5.23 -7.80 -7.63
N ASP A 67 -5.12 -7.04 -6.55
CA ASP A 67 -5.02 -5.58 -6.56
C ASP A 67 -3.54 -5.17 -6.50
N GLU A 68 -3.20 -4.03 -7.11
CA GLU A 68 -1.82 -3.53 -7.24
C GLU A 68 -0.84 -4.60 -7.75
N ALA A 69 -1.17 -5.24 -8.87
CA ALA A 69 -0.44 -6.40 -9.36
C ALA A 69 1.05 -6.12 -9.61
N ASP A 70 1.41 -4.95 -10.15
CA ASP A 70 2.80 -4.51 -10.34
C ASP A 70 3.64 -4.56 -9.05
N GLU A 71 3.05 -4.22 -7.91
CA GLU A 71 3.69 -4.35 -6.60
C GLU A 71 3.87 -5.81 -6.17
N MET A 72 2.82 -6.62 -6.33
CA MET A 72 2.83 -8.04 -5.92
C MET A 72 3.95 -8.82 -6.61
N PHE A 73 4.42 -8.35 -7.77
CA PHE A 73 5.43 -9.04 -8.55
C PHE A 73 6.84 -8.48 -8.42
N THR A 74 7.00 -7.19 -8.08
CA THR A 74 8.31 -6.58 -7.80
C THR A 74 8.87 -6.90 -6.41
N LYS A 75 8.03 -7.11 -5.40
CA LYS A 75 8.45 -7.30 -3.99
C LYS A 75 8.71 -8.76 -3.57
N GLY A 76 8.87 -9.68 -4.52
CA GLY A 76 9.07 -11.10 -4.22
C GLY A 76 7.81 -11.85 -3.76
N PHE A 77 6.61 -11.27 -3.92
CA PHE A 77 5.36 -11.98 -3.63
C PHE A 77 4.88 -12.87 -4.80
N LYS A 78 5.57 -12.85 -5.95
CA LYS A 78 5.27 -13.70 -7.12
C LYS A 78 5.01 -15.16 -6.74
N GLU A 79 5.96 -15.80 -6.07
CA GLU A 79 5.84 -17.20 -5.65
C GLU A 79 4.66 -17.43 -4.69
N GLN A 80 4.36 -16.45 -3.84
CA GLN A 80 3.22 -16.53 -2.92
C GLN A 80 1.89 -16.47 -3.68
N VAL A 81 1.77 -15.57 -4.66
CA VAL A 81 0.57 -15.45 -5.51
C VAL A 81 0.36 -16.72 -6.34
N TYR A 82 1.41 -17.26 -6.96
CA TYR A 82 1.33 -18.55 -7.66
C TYR A 82 0.93 -19.69 -6.73
N SER A 83 1.50 -19.73 -5.53
CA SER A 83 1.15 -20.75 -4.53
C SER A 83 -0.31 -20.66 -4.11
N VAL A 84 -0.86 -19.45 -3.96
CA VAL A 84 -2.30 -19.26 -3.73
C VAL A 84 -3.09 -19.79 -4.93
N HIS A 85 -2.73 -19.41 -6.16
CA HIS A 85 -3.38 -19.90 -7.39
C HIS A 85 -3.44 -21.43 -7.47
N ARG A 86 -2.33 -22.12 -7.19
CA ARG A 86 -2.24 -23.59 -7.24
C ARG A 86 -3.19 -24.30 -6.27
N ASN A 87 -3.59 -23.63 -5.18
CA ASN A 87 -4.54 -24.19 -4.21
C ASN A 87 -6.00 -23.89 -4.57
N LEU A 88 -6.27 -23.05 -5.57
CA LEU A 88 -7.62 -22.61 -5.91
C LEU A 88 -8.32 -23.58 -6.87
N PRO A 89 -9.68 -23.59 -6.89
CA PRO A 89 -10.44 -24.40 -7.83
C PRO A 89 -10.16 -24.00 -9.29
N PRO A 90 -10.22 -24.95 -10.26
CA PRO A 90 -9.85 -24.70 -11.66
C PRO A 90 -10.79 -23.76 -12.42
N LYS A 91 -12.00 -23.52 -11.89
CA LYS A 91 -13.05 -22.66 -12.46
C LYS A 91 -13.16 -21.30 -11.75
N VAL A 92 -12.15 -20.90 -10.98
CA VAL A 92 -12.15 -19.60 -10.30
C VAL A 92 -11.97 -18.47 -11.32
N GLN A 93 -12.77 -17.42 -11.21
CA GLN A 93 -12.56 -16.18 -11.97
C GLN A 93 -11.42 -15.40 -11.33
N ILE A 94 -10.45 -14.94 -12.12
CA ILE A 94 -9.36 -14.11 -11.64
C ILE A 94 -9.49 -12.73 -12.26
N VAL A 95 -9.48 -11.71 -11.41
CA VAL A 95 -9.48 -10.29 -11.79
C VAL A 95 -8.15 -9.70 -11.35
N LEU A 96 -7.45 -9.07 -12.28
CA LEU A 96 -6.17 -8.39 -12.02
C LEU A 96 -6.36 -6.89 -12.24
N ILE A 97 -5.98 -6.11 -11.23
CA ILE A 97 -6.04 -4.66 -11.22
C ILE A 97 -4.63 -4.14 -10.95
N SER A 98 -4.17 -3.19 -11.76
CA SER A 98 -2.85 -2.61 -11.63
C SER A 98 -2.84 -1.20 -12.22
N ALA A 99 -2.12 -0.28 -11.58
CA ALA A 99 -1.89 1.05 -12.13
C ALA A 99 -0.93 1.00 -13.32
N THR A 100 0.05 0.09 -13.28
CA THR A 100 1.01 -0.10 -14.35
C THR A 100 1.05 -1.56 -14.83
N MET A 101 1.36 -1.75 -16.11
CA MET A 101 1.46 -3.07 -16.73
C MET A 101 2.81 -3.23 -17.43
N PRO A 102 3.92 -3.36 -16.68
CA PRO A 102 5.21 -3.71 -17.27
C PRO A 102 5.17 -5.13 -17.85
N GLU A 103 6.14 -5.46 -18.70
CA GLU A 103 6.21 -6.74 -19.41
C GLU A 103 6.19 -7.95 -18.45
N GLU A 104 6.86 -7.84 -17.30
CA GLU A 104 6.83 -8.87 -16.26
C GLU A 104 5.42 -9.18 -15.75
N VAL A 105 4.57 -8.16 -15.57
CA VAL A 105 3.16 -8.33 -15.15
C VAL A 105 2.34 -8.93 -16.29
N LEU A 106 2.61 -8.55 -17.53
CA LEU A 106 1.93 -9.09 -18.72
C LEU A 106 2.22 -10.59 -18.90
N GLU A 107 3.46 -11.03 -18.73
CA GLU A 107 3.81 -12.46 -18.80
C GLU A 107 3.05 -13.28 -17.76
N LEU A 108 2.95 -12.78 -16.53
CA LEU A 108 2.21 -13.44 -15.46
C LEU A 108 0.72 -13.60 -15.76
N THR A 109 0.12 -12.60 -16.44
CA THR A 109 -1.28 -12.70 -16.85
C THR A 109 -1.54 -13.88 -17.79
N LYS A 110 -0.52 -14.33 -18.55
CA LYS A 110 -0.65 -15.49 -19.43
C LYS A 110 -0.76 -16.80 -18.65
N ASP A 111 -0.05 -16.92 -17.53
CA ASP A 111 -0.05 -18.13 -16.70
C ASP A 111 -1.28 -18.19 -15.78
N LEU A 112 -1.69 -17.04 -15.24
CA LEU A 112 -2.77 -16.97 -14.25
C LEU A 112 -4.14 -16.84 -14.91
N LEU A 113 -4.27 -16.11 -16.03
CA LEU A 113 -5.56 -15.80 -16.63
C LEU A 113 -5.83 -16.65 -17.86
N LYS A 114 -7.04 -17.22 -17.95
CA LYS A 114 -7.52 -17.93 -19.13
C LYS A 114 -8.34 -16.97 -20.00
N SER A 115 -7.81 -16.57 -21.15
CA SER A 115 -8.46 -15.67 -22.12
C SER A 115 -9.09 -14.40 -21.47
N PRO A 116 -8.28 -13.54 -20.81
CA PRO A 116 -8.80 -12.40 -20.08
C PRO A 116 -9.37 -11.32 -21.01
N PHE A 117 -10.48 -10.72 -20.59
CA PHE A 117 -10.90 -9.42 -21.13
C PHE A 117 -9.93 -8.35 -20.63
N ARG A 118 -9.34 -7.59 -21.55
CA ARG A 118 -8.33 -6.58 -21.23
C ARG A 118 -8.94 -5.18 -21.36
N LEU A 119 -9.06 -4.49 -20.23
CA LEU A 119 -9.35 -3.07 -20.18
C LEU A 119 -8.04 -2.35 -19.88
N LEU A 120 -7.36 -1.91 -20.94
CA LEU A 120 -6.11 -1.15 -20.82
C LEU A 120 -6.45 0.32 -21.02
N VAL A 121 -6.20 1.12 -19.98
CA VAL A 121 -6.14 2.56 -20.12
C VAL A 121 -4.84 2.83 -20.87
N LYS A 122 -4.91 3.41 -22.07
CA LYS A 122 -3.69 3.92 -22.73
C LYS A 122 -3.01 4.83 -21.72
N ARG A 123 -1.67 4.87 -21.69
CA ARG A 123 -0.98 5.98 -21.05
C ARG A 123 -1.38 7.26 -21.80
N GLU A 124 -2.57 7.79 -21.53
CA GLU A 124 -2.69 9.23 -21.34
C GLU A 124 -1.56 9.53 -20.36
N GLU A 125 -0.66 10.44 -20.74
CA GLU A 125 0.28 10.98 -19.77
C GLU A 125 -0.53 11.21 -18.51
N ILE A 126 -0.24 10.49 -17.42
CA ILE A 126 -0.91 10.74 -16.15
C ILE A 126 -0.68 12.23 -15.96
N SER A 127 -1.74 13.00 -16.17
CA SER A 127 -1.64 14.44 -16.29
C SER A 127 -1.44 14.90 -14.86
N LEU A 128 -0.15 14.91 -14.48
CA LEU A 128 0.35 15.65 -13.35
C LEU A 128 0.20 17.15 -13.61
N GLU A 129 -0.49 17.58 -14.69
CA GLU A 129 -0.82 18.98 -14.96
C GLU A 129 -1.57 19.62 -13.79
N LYS A 130 -2.34 18.83 -13.04
CA LYS A 130 -3.01 19.31 -11.82
C LYS A 130 -2.08 19.44 -10.61
N ILE A 131 -0.90 18.80 -10.64
CA ILE A 131 0.06 18.77 -9.55
C ILE A 131 1.31 19.54 -9.97
N ARG A 132 1.51 20.72 -9.35
CA ARG A 132 2.72 21.51 -9.58
C ARG A 132 3.92 20.77 -8.99
N GLN A 133 4.89 20.48 -9.83
CA GLN A 133 6.11 19.77 -9.45
C GLN A 133 7.29 20.74 -9.44
N PHE A 134 8.09 20.65 -8.39
CA PHE A 134 9.30 21.46 -8.21
C PHE A 134 10.44 20.56 -7.77
N TYR A 135 11.68 21.01 -7.99
CA TYR A 135 12.86 20.38 -7.43
C TYR A 135 13.76 21.43 -6.81
N VAL A 136 14.45 21.04 -5.74
CA VAL A 136 15.53 21.84 -5.15
C VAL A 136 16.81 21.04 -5.34
N ASN A 137 17.75 21.60 -6.10
CA ASN A 137 19.04 20.98 -6.29
C ASN A 137 19.92 21.26 -5.06
N VAL A 138 20.45 20.22 -4.45
CA VAL A 138 21.32 20.29 -3.27
C VAL A 138 22.61 19.55 -3.57
N GLU A 139 23.75 20.21 -3.36
CA GLU A 139 25.05 19.61 -3.69
C GLU A 139 25.42 18.45 -2.75
N GLN A 140 24.93 18.49 -1.51
CA GLN A 140 25.28 17.52 -0.47
C GLN A 140 24.03 16.98 0.21
N ASP A 141 23.97 15.66 0.47
CA ASP A 141 22.79 15.04 1.10
C ASP A 141 22.47 15.61 2.49
N LYS A 142 23.48 16.10 3.22
CA LYS A 142 23.27 16.76 4.52
C LYS A 142 22.48 18.06 4.42
N TRP A 143 22.56 18.78 3.31
CA TRP A 143 21.87 20.06 3.11
C TRP A 143 20.37 19.89 2.88
N LYS A 144 19.92 18.68 2.51
CA LYS A 144 18.48 18.39 2.37
C LYS A 144 17.70 18.65 3.65
N PHE A 145 18.31 18.42 4.82
CA PHE A 145 17.63 18.62 6.09
C PHE A 145 17.36 20.11 6.35
N ASP A 146 18.35 20.96 6.11
CA ASP A 146 18.23 22.40 6.31
C ASP A 146 17.22 22.97 5.31
N THR A 147 17.31 22.58 4.04
CA THR A 147 16.32 22.92 2.99
C THR A 147 14.90 22.46 3.34
N LEU A 148 14.76 21.28 3.96
CA LEU A 148 13.47 20.79 4.41
C LEU A 148 12.89 21.70 5.50
N CYS A 149 13.71 22.10 6.48
CA CYS A 149 13.29 23.02 7.54
C CYS A 149 12.84 24.37 6.94
N ASP A 150 13.63 24.94 6.03
CA ASP A 150 13.30 26.20 5.34
C ASP A 150 11.96 26.13 4.58
N LEU A 151 11.68 24.97 3.94
CA LEU A 151 10.41 24.73 3.26
C LEU A 151 9.23 24.68 4.24
N TYR A 152 9.42 24.05 5.40
CA TYR A 152 8.39 23.98 6.44
C TYR A 152 8.11 25.33 7.10
N ASP A 153 9.14 26.17 7.29
CA ASP A 153 8.99 27.50 7.89
C ASP A 153 8.35 28.51 6.93
N SER A 154 8.54 28.33 5.62
CA SER A 154 8.01 29.24 4.59
C SER A 154 6.58 28.91 4.12
N MET A 155 6.01 27.76 4.51
CA MET A 155 4.74 27.28 3.97
C MET A 155 3.72 26.92 5.06
N THR A 156 2.48 27.37 4.89
CA THR A 156 1.34 26.87 5.67
C THR A 156 0.90 25.51 5.14
N ILE A 157 1.49 24.45 5.68
CA ILE A 157 1.23 23.06 5.26
C ILE A 157 0.00 22.53 6.02
N THR A 158 -1.04 22.10 5.29
CA THR A 158 -2.20 21.44 5.91
C THR A 158 -1.85 20.02 6.33
N GLN A 159 -1.52 19.17 5.35
CA GLN A 159 -0.94 17.85 5.57
C GLN A 159 0.12 17.54 4.52
N ALA A 160 1.23 16.95 4.97
CA ALA A 160 2.34 16.58 4.10
C ALA A 160 2.83 15.15 4.34
N VAL A 161 3.29 14.52 3.26
CA VAL A 161 3.99 13.23 3.29
C VAL A 161 5.40 13.42 2.77
N ILE A 162 6.38 12.96 3.54
CA ILE A 162 7.80 12.94 3.18
C ILE A 162 8.22 11.50 2.90
N PHE A 163 8.75 11.24 1.72
CA PHE A 163 9.21 9.91 1.33
C PHE A 163 10.73 9.77 1.42
N CYS A 164 11.16 8.71 2.10
CA CYS A 164 12.55 8.25 2.11
C CYS A 164 12.63 6.82 1.57
N ASN A 165 13.75 6.46 0.93
CA ASN A 165 13.89 5.15 0.30
C ASN A 165 14.16 4.01 1.31
N ASN A 166 14.63 4.34 2.53
CA ASN A 166 15.00 3.33 3.53
C ASN A 166 14.48 3.65 4.93
N LYS A 167 14.18 2.59 5.70
CA LYS A 167 13.64 2.68 7.06
C LYS A 167 14.55 3.43 8.05
N LYS A 168 15.87 3.23 7.97
CA LYS A 168 16.83 3.90 8.85
C LYS A 168 16.79 5.42 8.68
N LYS A 169 16.62 5.89 7.44
CA LYS A 169 16.53 7.30 7.08
C LYS A 169 15.18 7.89 7.48
N VAL A 170 14.09 7.12 7.43
CA VAL A 170 12.80 7.50 8.03
C VAL A 170 12.96 7.78 9.52
N ASP A 171 13.57 6.86 10.28
CA ASP A 171 13.76 7.02 11.73
C ASP A 171 14.69 8.19 12.05
N TRP A 172 15.83 8.28 11.35
CA TRP A 172 16.79 9.37 11.51
C TRP A 172 16.17 10.74 11.21
N LEU A 173 15.43 10.86 10.10
CA LEU A 173 14.80 12.12 9.70
C LEU A 173 13.71 12.50 10.69
N ALA A 174 12.90 11.54 11.15
CA ALA A 174 11.87 11.78 12.16
C ALA A 174 12.46 12.26 13.48
N GLN A 175 13.58 11.67 13.92
CA GLN A 175 14.27 12.13 15.12
C GLN A 175 14.80 13.55 14.97
N LYS A 176 15.45 13.86 13.83
CA LYS A 176 15.96 15.21 13.56
C LYS A 176 14.87 16.27 13.48
N MET A 177 13.79 15.98 12.76
CA MET A 177 12.64 16.89 12.63
C MET A 177 11.98 17.16 13.99
N ARG A 178 11.81 16.13 14.83
CA ARG A 178 11.31 16.31 16.20
C ARG A 178 12.26 17.13 17.07
N ALA A 179 13.56 16.94 16.94
CA ALA A 179 14.57 17.74 17.65
C ALA A 179 14.56 19.22 17.19
N ALA A 180 14.17 19.48 15.95
CA ALA A 180 13.91 20.82 15.41
C ALA A 180 12.48 21.32 15.72
N ASN A 181 11.76 20.69 16.66
CA ASN A 181 10.40 21.04 17.10
C ASN A 181 9.29 20.90 16.03
N PHE A 182 9.51 20.12 14.96
CA PHE A 182 8.45 19.78 14.03
C PHE A 182 7.62 18.57 14.52
N PRO A 183 6.29 18.70 14.67
CA PRO A 183 5.42 17.61 15.10
C PRO A 183 5.18 16.61 13.96
N ILE A 184 6.10 15.64 13.84
CA ILE A 184 6.09 14.67 12.73
C ILE A 184 5.92 13.22 13.20
N ALA A 185 5.03 12.50 12.53
CA ALA A 185 4.88 11.05 12.65
C ALA A 185 5.78 10.35 11.62
N SER A 186 6.13 9.09 11.89
CA SER A 186 6.94 8.27 10.99
C SER A 186 6.36 6.87 10.87
N ILE A 187 6.40 6.28 9.68
CA ILE A 187 5.86 4.95 9.43
C ILE A 187 6.72 4.14 8.45
N HIS A 188 7.08 2.92 8.82
CA HIS A 188 7.82 1.99 7.96
C HIS A 188 7.50 0.52 8.29
N GLY A 189 7.94 -0.40 7.43
CA GLY A 189 7.53 -1.82 7.48
C GLY A 189 7.95 -2.62 8.72
N ASP A 190 9.02 -2.20 9.42
CA ASP A 190 9.51 -2.87 10.63
C ASP A 190 8.68 -2.53 11.89
N MET A 191 7.82 -1.50 11.82
CA MET A 191 7.02 -1.11 12.97
C MET A 191 5.91 -2.14 13.26
N PRO A 192 5.57 -2.37 14.54
CA PRO A 192 4.43 -3.19 14.92
C PRO A 192 3.15 -2.74 14.20
N GLN A 193 2.33 -3.70 13.76
CA GLN A 193 1.10 -3.39 13.02
C GLN A 193 0.14 -2.50 13.81
N LYS A 194 0.10 -2.64 15.15
CA LYS A 194 -0.72 -1.81 16.03
C LYS A 194 -0.32 -0.33 15.93
N ASP A 195 0.97 -0.05 16.01
CA ASP A 195 1.50 1.32 15.95
C ASP A 195 1.27 1.92 14.56
N ARG A 196 1.47 1.12 13.51
CA ARG A 196 1.13 1.52 12.13
C ARG A 196 -0.34 1.86 11.97
N ASP A 197 -1.24 1.04 12.53
CA ASP A 197 -2.68 1.28 12.47
C ASP A 197 -3.04 2.59 13.20
N THR A 198 -2.47 2.86 14.37
CA THR A 198 -2.67 4.11 15.14
C THR A 198 -2.16 5.34 14.39
N ILE A 199 -0.92 5.33 13.92
CA ILE A 199 -0.31 6.47 13.20
C ILE A 199 -1.11 6.81 11.95
N MET A 200 -1.56 5.78 11.23
CA MET A 200 -2.40 5.95 10.04
C MET A 200 -3.80 6.45 10.35
N GLU A 201 -4.32 6.18 11.54
CA GLU A 201 -5.59 6.73 12.00
C GLU A 201 -5.44 8.21 12.38
N ASP A 202 -4.40 8.54 13.14
CA ASP A 202 -4.08 9.91 13.54
C ASP A 202 -3.82 10.81 12.33
N PHE A 203 -3.10 10.29 11.33
CA PHE A 203 -2.84 11.00 10.09
C PHE A 203 -4.12 11.21 9.27
N ARG A 204 -4.99 10.19 9.13
CA ARG A 204 -6.28 10.34 8.43
C ARG A 204 -7.25 11.29 9.15
N ALA A 205 -7.20 11.34 10.48
CA ALA A 205 -8.03 12.22 11.28
C ALA A 205 -7.48 13.66 11.35
N GLY A 206 -6.32 13.95 10.76
CA GLY A 206 -5.68 15.26 10.83
C GLY A 206 -5.04 15.58 12.20
N ARG A 207 -4.98 14.62 13.13
CA ARG A 207 -4.31 14.75 14.43
C ARG A 207 -2.79 14.83 14.25
N SER A 208 -2.26 14.05 13.31
CA SER A 208 -0.91 14.24 12.78
C SER A 208 -1.00 14.86 11.38
N ARG A 209 -0.31 15.98 11.19
CA ARG A 209 -0.30 16.69 9.90
C ARG A 209 0.88 16.31 9.01
N GLN A 210 1.94 15.75 9.59
CA GLN A 210 3.18 15.48 8.88
C GLN A 210 3.55 14.02 9.07
N LEU A 211 3.84 13.32 7.97
CA LEU A 211 4.17 11.90 7.98
C LEU A 211 5.43 11.64 7.16
N ILE A 212 6.43 10.99 7.76
CA ILE A 212 7.58 10.42 7.03
C ILE A 212 7.32 8.95 6.77
N ALA A 213 7.43 8.50 5.52
CA ALA A 213 7.14 7.12 5.13
C ALA A 213 8.17 6.55 4.15
N THR A 214 8.24 5.21 4.08
CA THR A 214 8.85 4.51 2.95
C THR A 214 7.82 4.20 1.86
N ASP A 215 8.29 3.90 0.64
CA ASP A 215 7.44 3.48 -0.49
C ASP A 215 6.48 2.35 -0.17
N LEU A 216 6.89 1.44 0.72
CA LEU A 216 6.09 0.28 1.11
C LEU A 216 4.80 0.69 1.85
N ILE A 217 4.82 1.83 2.54
CA ILE A 217 3.66 2.33 3.28
C ILE A 217 2.95 3.45 2.52
N GLY A 218 3.68 4.16 1.64
CA GLY A 218 3.18 5.22 0.76
C GLY A 218 2.03 4.83 -0.16
N ARG A 219 2.05 3.60 -0.67
CA ARG A 219 1.05 3.12 -1.63
C ARG A 219 -0.27 2.77 -0.91
N GLY A 220 -1.39 3.28 -1.43
CA GLY A 220 -2.71 3.12 -0.80
C GLY A 220 -2.95 4.02 0.42
N LEU A 221 -2.10 5.03 0.65
CA LEU A 221 -2.41 6.17 1.52
C LEU A 221 -3.47 7.03 0.83
N ASP A 222 -4.72 6.60 0.92
CA ASP A 222 -5.88 7.40 0.51
C ASP A 222 -6.19 8.44 1.58
N VAL A 223 -5.56 9.61 1.45
CA VAL A 223 -5.74 10.77 2.33
C VAL A 223 -5.93 12.01 1.45
N SER A 224 -7.19 12.33 1.16
CA SER A 224 -7.59 13.44 0.29
C SER A 224 -7.13 14.83 0.76
N GLN A 225 -6.69 14.96 2.01
CA GLN A 225 -6.26 16.20 2.62
C GLN A 225 -4.74 16.48 2.47
N VAL A 226 -3.97 15.57 1.88
CA VAL A 226 -2.54 15.79 1.61
C VAL A 226 -2.39 16.83 0.50
N SER A 227 -1.78 17.96 0.85
CA SER A 227 -1.54 19.08 -0.08
C SER A 227 -0.10 19.15 -0.58
N LEU A 228 0.82 18.44 0.08
CA LEU A 228 2.26 18.49 -0.21
C LEU A 228 2.90 17.11 -0.11
N VAL A 229 3.62 16.73 -1.15
CA VAL A 229 4.44 15.52 -1.19
C VAL A 229 5.90 15.95 -1.33
N ILE A 230 6.76 15.46 -0.45
CA ILE A 230 8.20 15.72 -0.47
C ILE A 230 8.95 14.42 -0.74
N ASN A 231 9.59 14.34 -1.90
CA ASN A 231 10.54 13.27 -2.22
C ASN A 231 11.92 13.61 -1.62
N TYR A 232 12.14 13.33 -0.34
CA TYR A 232 13.43 13.58 0.31
C TYR A 232 14.56 12.75 -0.32
N ASP A 233 14.22 11.52 -0.69
CA ASP A 233 15.02 10.71 -1.61
C ASP A 233 14.29 10.54 -2.93
N VAL A 234 15.02 10.66 -4.04
CA VAL A 234 14.49 10.41 -5.38
C VAL A 234 14.04 8.94 -5.45
N PRO A 235 12.80 8.65 -5.91
CA PRO A 235 12.31 7.29 -6.04
C PRO A 235 13.17 6.48 -7.02
N THR A 236 13.31 5.18 -6.75
CA THR A 236 14.19 4.29 -7.54
C THR A 236 13.60 3.91 -8.90
N SER A 237 12.32 4.20 -9.16
CA SER A 237 11.67 3.94 -10.43
C SER A 237 10.61 5.01 -10.76
N LYS A 238 10.26 5.12 -12.04
CA LYS A 238 9.21 6.05 -12.51
C LYS A 238 7.85 5.71 -11.91
N GLU A 239 7.58 4.44 -11.70
CA GLU A 239 6.34 3.96 -11.07
C GLU A 239 6.26 4.47 -9.63
N PHE A 240 7.33 4.37 -8.84
CA PHE A 240 7.35 4.93 -7.49
C PHE A 240 7.14 6.44 -7.49
N TYR A 241 7.71 7.18 -8.45
CA TYR A 241 7.46 8.61 -8.58
C TYR A 241 5.97 8.94 -8.77
N ILE A 242 5.33 8.23 -9.70
CA ILE A 242 3.89 8.39 -9.98
C ILE A 242 3.05 8.02 -8.76
N HIS A 243 3.40 6.96 -8.01
CA HIS A 243 2.64 6.55 -6.84
C HIS A 243 2.79 7.46 -5.62
N ARG A 244 3.92 8.18 -5.52
CA ARG A 244 4.14 9.15 -4.44
C ARG A 244 3.41 10.46 -4.69
N THR A 245 3.16 10.80 -5.95
CA THR A 245 2.64 12.10 -6.42
C THR A 245 1.12 12.05 -6.60
#